data_AF-A0A5C6RTM0-F1
#
_entry.id   AF-A0A5C6RTM0-F1
#
_cell.length_a   1.000
_cell.length_b   1.000
_cell.length_c   1.000
_cell.angle_alpha   90.00
_cell.angle_beta   90.00
_cell.angle_gamma   90.00
#
_symmetry.space_group_name_H-M   'P 1'
#
loop_
_entity.id
_entity.type
_entity.pdbx_description
1 polymer ?
#
loop_
_entity_poly.entity_id
_entity_poly.type
_entity_poly.pdbx_seq_one_letter_code
_entity_poly.pdbx_strand_id
1 'polypeptide(L)'
;MGELSIKIKIANRVYPLTIDAKEEEGIRKAAEQINHSISEFERLYAVKDKQDLLAMVALKIASRNSELEDKGILANANIEEDLMEIEQLFDLNL
;
A
#
# COMPACT_ATOMS: atom_id res chain seq x y z
N MET A 1 -17.72 18.09 -3.82
CA MET A 1 -16.52 17.76 -3.02
C MET A 1 -15.40 18.58 -3.64
N GLY A 2 -14.60 19.27 -2.82
CA GLY A 2 -13.64 20.25 -3.33
C GLY A 2 -12.35 19.55 -3.76
N GLU A 3 -11.89 19.84 -4.97
CA GLU A 3 -10.54 19.48 -5.39
C GLU A 3 -9.52 20.36 -4.65
N LEU A 4 -8.42 19.76 -4.21
CA LEU A 4 -7.29 20.44 -3.57
C LEU A 4 -6.05 20.25 -4.42
N SER A 5 -5.31 21.35 -4.61
CA SER A 5 -3.96 21.26 -5.16
C SER A 5 -2.95 21.11 -4.02
N ILE A 6 -2.23 20.00 -4.01
CA ILE A 6 -1.21 19.67 -3.02
C ILE A 6 0.16 19.48 -3.68
N LYS A 7 1.22 19.58 -2.88
CA LYS A 7 2.59 19.26 -3.30
C LYS A 7 3.10 18.09 -2.47
N ILE A 8 3.42 16.99 -3.13
CA ILE A 8 3.95 15.77 -2.53
C ILE A 8 5.45 15.67 -2.84
N LYS A 9 6.26 15.29 -1.86
CA LYS A 9 7.70 15.09 -2.02
C LYS A 9 8.02 13.60 -1.99
N ILE A 10 8.62 13.06 -3.06
CA ILE A 10 9.07 11.66 -3.16
C ILE A 10 10.51 11.65 -3.66
N ALA A 11 11.42 10.96 -2.95
CA ALA A 11 12.81 10.74 -3.39
C ALA A 11 13.57 12.03 -3.83
N ASN A 12 13.36 13.13 -3.11
CA ASN A 12 13.86 14.49 -3.41
C ASN A 12 13.22 15.22 -4.59
N ARG A 13 12.16 14.69 -5.19
CA ARG A 13 11.36 15.37 -6.21
C ARG A 13 10.03 15.84 -5.64
N VAL A 14 9.55 16.98 -6.11
CA VAL A 14 8.25 17.54 -5.73
C VAL A 14 7.28 17.38 -6.89
N TYR A 15 6.14 16.77 -6.61
CA TYR A 15 5.06 16.51 -7.55
C TYR A 15 3.83 17.33 -7.14
N PRO A 16 3.42 18.33 -7.94
CA PRO A 16 2.14 18.99 -7.75
C PRO A 16 1.02 18.05 -8.22
N LEU A 17 -0.01 17.87 -7.40
CA LEU A 17 -1.16 17.01 -7.67
C LEU A 17 -2.45 17.77 -7.38
N THR A 18 -3.49 17.49 -8.15
CA THR A 18 -4.86 17.95 -7.87
C THR A 18 -5.70 16.71 -7.58
N ILE A 19 -6.31 16.67 -6.39
CA ILE A 19 -6.96 15.47 -5.85
C ILE A 19 -8.24 15.86 -5.10
N ASP A 20 -9.13 14.91 -4.82
CA ASP A 20 -10.27 15.19 -3.92
C ASP A 20 -9.75 15.38 -2.49
N ALA A 21 -10.32 16.33 -1.75
CA ALA A 21 -9.99 16.55 -0.35
C ALA A 21 -10.05 15.28 0.53
N LYS A 22 -10.91 14.32 0.17
CA LYS A 22 -11.02 13.04 0.88
C LYS A 22 -9.82 12.11 0.70
N GLU A 23 -9.08 12.25 -0.39
CA GLU A 23 -7.96 11.38 -0.75
C GLU A 23 -6.62 11.92 -0.21
N GLU A 24 -6.60 13.18 0.25
CA GLU A 24 -5.39 13.91 0.63
C GLU A 24 -4.57 13.19 1.69
N GLU A 25 -5.22 12.72 2.75
CA GLU A 25 -4.56 12.00 3.83
C GLU A 25 -3.97 10.67 3.33
N GLY A 26 -4.71 9.93 2.50
CA GLY A 26 -4.26 8.66 1.93
C GLY A 26 -3.03 8.84 1.04
N ILE A 27 -3.05 9.86 0.18
CA ILE A 27 -1.95 10.17 -0.73
C ILE A 27 -0.70 10.63 0.03
N ARG A 28 -0.84 11.41 1.10
CA ARG A 28 0.30 11.78 1.96
C ARG A 28 0.91 10.58 2.64
N LYS A 29 0.09 9.70 3.23
CA LYS A 29 0.58 8.46 3.88
C LYS A 29 1.32 7.57 2.90
N ALA A 30 0.79 7.40 1.68
CA ALA A 30 1.45 6.62 0.64
C ALA A 30 2.82 7.21 0.26
N ALA A 31 2.91 8.53 0.10
CA ALA A 31 4.18 9.20 -0.20
C ALA A 31 5.23 9.02 0.91
N GLU A 32 4.80 9.09 2.18
CA GLU A 32 5.67 8.85 3.33
C GLU A 32 6.18 7.41 3.37
N GLN A 33 5.31 6.41 3.13
CA GLN A 33 5.68 5.00 3.06
C GLN A 33 6.70 4.71 1.94
N ILE A 34 6.52 5.34 0.77
CA ILE A 34 7.48 5.24 -0.34
C ILE A 34 8.84 5.80 0.09
N ASN A 35 8.87 7.01 0.67
CA ASN A 35 10.13 7.63 1.12
C ASN A 35 10.85 6.80 2.20
N HIS A 36 10.10 6.20 3.13
CA HIS A 36 10.66 5.30 4.13
C HIS A 36 11.30 4.07 3.47
N SER A 37 10.58 3.45 2.52
CA SER A 37 11.09 2.29 1.78
C SER A 37 12.35 2.64 0.99
N ILE A 38 12.37 3.77 0.29
CA ILE A 38 13.57 4.25 -0.43
C ILE A 38 14.75 4.41 0.54
N SER A 39 14.53 5.01 1.70
CA SER A 39 15.58 5.22 2.70
C SER A 39 16.11 3.89 3.26
N GLU A 40 15.23 2.91 3.44
CA GLU A 40 15.61 1.55 3.85
C GLU A 40 16.46 0.86 2.78
N PHE A 41 16.07 0.94 1.51
CA PHE A 41 16.83 0.36 0.40
C PHE A 41 18.16 1.08 0.15
N GLU A 42 18.22 2.42 0.29
CA GLU A 42 19.46 3.21 0.26
C GLU A 42 20.47 2.66 1.28
N ARG A 43 19.99 2.38 2.50
CA ARG A 43 20.81 1.82 3.58
C ARG A 43 21.24 0.38 3.31
N LEU A 44 20.33 -0.48 2.82
CA LEU A 44 20.59 -1.91 2.65
C LEU A 44 21.49 -2.23 1.46
N TYR A 45 21.37 -1.50 0.35
CA TYR A 45 22.03 -1.86 -0.91
C TYR A 45 23.11 -0.86 -1.33
N ALA A 46 23.34 0.21 -0.57
CA ALA A 46 24.28 1.29 -0.90
C ALA A 46 24.11 1.86 -2.33
N VAL A 47 22.92 1.67 -2.92
CA VAL A 47 22.57 2.13 -4.25
C VAL A 47 22.45 3.64 -4.20
N LYS A 48 23.20 4.32 -5.05
CA LYS A 48 23.22 5.79 -5.10
C LYS A 48 22.17 6.36 -6.04
N ASP A 49 21.69 5.58 -7.00
CA ASP A 49 20.68 6.05 -7.93
C ASP A 49 19.27 5.89 -7.36
N LYS A 50 18.63 7.02 -7.10
CA LYS A 50 17.27 7.09 -6.55
C LYS A 50 16.24 6.52 -7.53
N GLN A 51 16.52 6.46 -8.83
CA GLN A 51 15.62 5.86 -9.81
C GLN A 51 15.60 4.34 -9.71
N ASP A 52 16.75 3.70 -9.55
CA ASP A 52 16.85 2.25 -9.34
C ASP A 52 16.20 1.83 -8.02
N LEU A 53 16.36 2.64 -6.98
CA LEU A 53 15.69 2.45 -5.69
C LEU A 53 14.17 2.56 -5.80
N LEU A 54 13.66 3.50 -6.61
CA LEU A 54 12.23 3.62 -6.89
C LEU A 54 11.72 2.38 -7.64
N ALA A 55 12.48 1.84 -8.59
CA ALA A 55 12.13 0.60 -9.29
C ALA A 55 12.10 -0.60 -8.33
N MET A 56 13.03 -0.70 -7.38
CA MET A 56 13.02 -1.74 -6.34
C MET A 56 11.81 -1.61 -5.40
N VAL A 57 11.45 -0.39 -5.00
CA VAL A 57 10.25 -0.15 -4.19
C VAL A 57 8.99 -0.53 -4.96
N ALA A 58 8.89 -0.15 -6.24
CA ALA A 58 7.76 -0.51 -7.10
C ALA A 58 7.65 -2.04 -7.26
N LEU A 59 8.77 -2.73 -7.46
CA LEU A 59 8.81 -4.19 -7.55
C LEU A 59 8.38 -4.85 -6.24
N LYS A 60 8.85 -4.36 -5.08
CA LYS A 60 8.44 -4.88 -3.76
C LYS A 60 6.94 -4.71 -3.53
N ILE A 61 6.37 -3.55 -3.88
CA ILE A 61 4.94 -3.28 -3.75
C ILE A 61 4.13 -4.18 -4.70
N ALA A 62 4.53 -4.27 -5.97
CA ALA A 62 3.86 -5.13 -6.95
C ALA A 62 3.90 -6.61 -6.53
N SER A 63 5.06 -7.09 -6.07
CA SER A 63 5.22 -8.47 -5.57
C SER A 63 4.36 -8.72 -4.34
N ARG A 64 4.28 -7.77 -3.41
CA ARG A 64 3.42 -7.89 -2.23
C ARG A 64 1.93 -7.89 -2.60
N ASN A 65 1.53 -7.04 -3.54
CA ASN A 65 0.14 -6.99 -4.00
C ASN A 65 -0.23 -8.30 -4.73
N SER A 66 0.64 -8.80 -5.61
CA SER A 66 0.45 -10.10 -6.26
C SER A 66 0.34 -11.23 -5.22
N GLU A 67 1.20 -11.23 -4.19
CA GLU A 67 1.12 -12.23 -3.11
C GLU A 67 -0.20 -12.12 -2.32
N LEU A 68 -0.72 -10.91 -2.11
CA LEU A 68 -2.01 -10.69 -1.46
C LEU A 68 -3.19 -11.08 -2.36
N GLU A 69 -3.08 -10.90 -3.68
CA GLU A 69 -4.05 -11.40 -4.68
C GLU A 69 -4.06 -12.93 -4.70
N ASP A 70 -2.89 -13.57 -4.73
CA ASP A 70 -2.72 -15.02 -4.72
C ASP A 70 -3.23 -15.65 -3.42
N LYS A 71 -3.05 -14.99 -2.28
CA LYS A 71 -3.64 -15.37 -0.99
C LYS A 71 -5.13 -15.07 -0.90
N GLY A 72 -5.71 -14.47 -1.93
CA GLY A 72 -7.10 -14.05 -1.96
C GLY A 72 -7.42 -12.95 -0.95
N ILE A 73 -6.46 -12.29 -0.30
CA ILE A 73 -6.77 -11.22 0.67
C ILE A 73 -7.35 -9.98 -0.03
N LEU A 74 -7.01 -9.78 -1.31
CA LEU A 74 -7.57 -8.71 -2.15
C LEU A 74 -8.86 -9.14 -2.89
N ALA A 75 -9.15 -10.44 -2.99
CA ALA A 75 -10.31 -11.01 -3.70
C ALA A 75 -11.32 -11.73 -2.79
N ASN A 76 -10.98 -11.96 -1.52
CA ASN A 76 -11.78 -12.67 -0.54
C ASN A 76 -12.05 -11.72 0.61
N ALA A 77 -13.18 -11.02 0.46
CA ALA A 77 -14.07 -10.96 1.60
C ALA A 77 -14.35 -12.42 1.98
N ASN A 78 -13.60 -12.96 2.95
CA ASN A 78 -13.72 -14.30 3.54
C ASN A 78 -15.08 -14.49 4.27
N ILE A 79 -16.17 -13.98 3.71
CA ILE A 79 -17.54 -14.17 4.16
C ILE A 79 -17.85 -15.67 4.24
N GLU A 80 -17.29 -16.47 3.35
CA GLU A 80 -17.53 -17.92 3.32
C GLU A 80 -16.81 -18.65 4.48
N GLU A 81 -15.57 -18.27 4.81
CA GLU A 81 -14.85 -18.78 6.00
C GLU A 81 -15.46 -18.25 7.30
N ASP A 82 -15.80 -16.96 7.37
CA ASP A 82 -16.46 -16.34 8.53
C ASP A 82 -17.85 -16.97 8.78
N LEU A 83 -18.59 -17.32 7.71
CA LEU A 83 -19.89 -17.99 7.80
C LEU A 83 -19.74 -19.46 8.22
N MET A 84 -18.72 -20.17 7.74
CA MET A 84 -18.41 -21.54 8.17
C MET A 84 -17.95 -21.60 9.65
N GLU A 85 -17.19 -20.62 10.14
CA GLU A 85 -16.85 -20.52 11.57
C GLU A 85 -18.08 -20.25 12.44
N ILE A 86 -19.00 -19.40 11.99
CA ILE A 86 -20.26 -19.14 12.69
C ILE A 86 -21.16 -20.39 12.73
N GLU A 87 -21.29 -21.13 11.61
CA GLU A 87 -22.06 -22.39 11.59
C GLU A 87 -21.47 -23.44 12.53
N GLN A 88 -20.14 -23.59 12.56
CA GLN A 88 -19.47 -24.51 13.49
C GLN A 88 -19.66 -24.12 14.97
N LEU A 89 -19.69 -22.82 15.29
CA LEU A 89 -19.95 -22.33 16.64
C LEU A 89 -21.39 -22.56 17.10
N PHE A 90 -22.37 -22.58 16.18
CA PHE A 90 -23.75 -22.93 16.48
C PHE A 90 -23.94 -24.44 16.69
N ASP A 91 -23.26 -25.28 15.91
CA ASP A 91 -23.29 -26.75 16.07
C ASP A 91 -22.54 -27.24 17.33
N LEU A 92 -21.61 -26.45 17.86
CA LEU A 92 -20.88 -26.76 19.11
C LEU A 92 -21.63 -26.34 20.39
N ASN A 93 -22.74 -25.60 20.28
CA ASN A 93 -23.54 -25.11 21.41
C ASN A 93 -24.98 -25.67 21.45
N LEU A 94 -25.24 -26.78 20.74
CA LEU A 94 -26.43 -27.62 20.84
C LEU A 94 -26.02 -29.08 21.10
#